data_AF-A0A1X2H8W3-F1
#
_entry.id   AF-A0A1X2H8W3-F1
#
_cell.length_a   1.000
_cell.length_b   1.000
_cell.length_c   1.000
_cell.angle_alpha   90.00
_cell.angle_beta   90.00
_cell.angle_gamma   90.00
#
_symmetry.space_group_name_H-M   'P 1'
#
loop_
_entity.id
_entity.type
_entity.pdbx_description
1 polymer ?
#
loop_
_entity_poly.entity_id
_entity_poly.type
_entity_poly.pdbx_seq_one_letter_code
_entity_poly.pdbx_strand_id
1 'polypeptide(L)'
;MKPCLDVGRPPFATVWEYRGKVFSAGTDPDEYTIPNFLSLYTKADGGPTGVTLPMSRGKQLNSAVSGAKIQDLHEEIDRLLDMLETERYNSLKDDWKLITIFIGANNICVLCEPPFTKLPVLAQADEFEHHMRRVLARLRSDVPKSFVNLVALFNVSSVYEAAQEDPYCRVVHNPTHLKVCSCIQADETERRQADAMVNEYNRRLELLAEEYKSIADPQFAVSYQPGFARFPVAKYKQSYLSGFDCFHPNRCANQIMALVLWNVEYVFKRAREAFTLRFGDSQSVMP
;
A
#
# COMPACT_ATOMS: atom_id res chain seq x y z
N MET A 1 14.46 20.87 4.07
CA MET A 1 13.03 20.51 3.92
C MET A 1 12.34 21.59 3.11
N LYS A 2 11.85 21.30 1.90
CA LYS A 2 10.82 22.17 1.31
C LYS A 2 9.52 21.85 2.06
N PRO A 3 8.86 22.83 2.69
CA PRO A 3 7.63 22.56 3.41
C PRO A 3 6.59 21.98 2.44
N CYS A 4 5.86 20.98 2.89
CA CYS A 4 4.72 20.37 2.20
C CYS A 4 3.50 21.30 2.07
N LEU A 5 3.70 22.59 2.30
CA LEU A 5 2.74 23.65 2.08
C LEU A 5 3.02 24.15 0.66
N ASP A 6 2.07 23.93 -0.25
CA ASP A 6 2.09 24.39 -1.65
C ASP A 6 2.60 23.39 -2.72
N VAL A 7 2.15 22.14 -2.67
CA VAL A 7 2.04 21.32 -3.90
C VAL A 7 0.83 21.82 -4.68
N GLY A 8 1.11 22.73 -5.61
CA GLY A 8 0.13 23.56 -6.31
C GLY A 8 -1.09 22.83 -6.89
N ARG A 9 -2.23 23.52 -6.79
CA ARG A 9 -3.46 23.24 -7.54
C ARG A 9 -3.18 23.21 -9.06
N PRO A 10 -4.10 22.68 -9.90
CA PRO A 10 -3.98 22.80 -11.35
C PRO A 10 -3.69 24.25 -11.76
N PRO A 11 -2.71 24.47 -12.67
CA PRO A 11 -2.58 23.69 -13.91
C PRO A 11 -1.53 22.57 -13.89
N PHE A 12 -0.86 22.29 -12.76
CA PHE A 12 0.26 21.33 -12.70
C PHE A 12 -0.09 19.93 -12.15
N ALA A 13 -1.38 19.65 -11.90
CA ALA A 13 -1.83 18.32 -11.50
C ALA A 13 -1.79 17.39 -12.73
N THR A 14 -1.09 16.26 -12.63
CA THR A 14 -0.90 15.34 -13.74
C THR A 14 -1.55 13.99 -13.47
N VAL A 15 -1.92 13.28 -14.54
CA VAL A 15 -2.43 11.90 -14.46
C VAL A 15 -1.31 10.87 -14.31
N TRP A 16 -0.06 11.30 -14.14
CA TRP A 16 1.06 10.39 -14.03
C TRP A 16 1.03 9.63 -12.70
N GLU A 17 1.29 8.33 -12.76
CA GLU A 17 1.50 7.51 -11.57
C GLU A 17 2.98 7.58 -11.18
N TYR A 18 3.30 8.31 -10.10
CA TYR A 18 4.67 8.52 -9.63
C TYR A 18 5.23 7.30 -8.88
N ARG A 19 5.45 6.20 -9.61
CA ARG A 19 5.92 4.91 -9.09
C ARG A 19 7.20 5.03 -8.24
N GLY A 20 8.12 5.90 -8.66
CA GLY A 20 9.39 6.17 -7.96
C GLY A 20 9.25 6.85 -6.60
N LYS A 21 8.08 7.42 -6.29
CA LYS A 21 7.84 8.19 -5.06
C LYS A 21 6.92 7.48 -4.06
N VAL A 22 6.48 6.25 -4.38
CA VAL A 22 5.57 5.49 -3.54
C VAL A 22 6.28 5.06 -2.25
N PHE A 23 5.63 5.31 -1.12
CA PHE A 23 6.19 5.13 0.22
C PHE A 23 6.84 3.76 0.48
N SER A 24 6.24 2.69 -0.05
CA SER A 24 6.64 1.31 0.26
C SER A 24 7.72 0.73 -0.65
N ALA A 25 7.91 1.27 -1.86
CA ALA A 25 8.74 0.63 -2.89
C ALA A 25 9.51 1.59 -3.81
N GLY A 26 9.20 2.88 -3.82
CA GLY A 26 9.84 3.84 -4.72
C GLY A 26 11.33 4.02 -4.43
N THR A 27 12.13 4.25 -5.48
CA THR A 27 13.59 4.44 -5.41
C THR A 27 14.05 5.73 -6.10
N ASP A 28 13.16 6.70 -6.31
CA ASP A 28 13.58 8.02 -6.78
C ASP A 28 14.54 8.64 -5.74
N PRO A 29 15.60 9.34 -6.20
CA PRO A 29 16.50 10.07 -5.30
C PRO A 29 15.74 11.08 -4.43
N ASP A 30 16.23 11.27 -3.20
CA ASP A 30 15.73 12.23 -2.22
C ASP A 30 14.27 12.04 -1.76
N GLU A 31 13.63 10.92 -2.08
CA GLU A 31 12.30 10.57 -1.57
C GLU A 31 12.36 9.75 -0.28
N TYR A 32 11.35 9.95 0.57
CA TYR A 32 11.21 9.16 1.80
C TYR A 32 10.40 7.93 1.46
N THR A 33 11.10 6.82 1.29
CA THR A 33 10.53 5.53 0.94
C THR A 33 11.28 4.44 1.71
N ILE A 34 10.62 3.29 1.90
CA ILE A 34 11.25 2.15 2.58
C ILE A 34 12.55 1.71 1.90
N PRO A 35 12.64 1.55 0.57
CA PRO A 35 13.92 1.18 -0.06
C PRO A 35 15.02 2.20 0.13
N ASN A 36 14.71 3.51 0.08
CA ASN A 36 15.72 4.55 0.30
C ASN A 36 16.22 4.54 1.75
N PHE A 37 15.34 4.30 2.73
CA PHE A 37 15.77 4.13 4.12
C PHE A 37 16.60 2.84 4.31
N LEU A 38 16.19 1.72 3.70
CA LEU A 38 16.94 0.46 3.75
C LEU A 38 18.32 0.56 3.10
N SER A 39 18.47 1.40 2.06
CA SER A 39 19.74 1.59 1.33
C SER A 39 20.90 2.09 2.20
N LEU A 40 20.59 2.68 3.37
CA LEU A 40 21.58 3.10 4.36
C LEU A 40 22.22 1.91 5.11
N TYR A 41 21.56 0.75 5.10
CA TYR A 41 21.96 -0.43 5.89
C TYR A 41 22.27 -1.65 5.02
N THR A 42 21.66 -1.75 3.83
CA THR A 42 21.83 -2.90 2.93
C THR A 42 21.54 -2.49 1.49
N LYS A 43 21.99 -3.29 0.52
CA LYS A 43 21.60 -3.11 -0.88
C LYS A 43 20.12 -3.49 -1.05
N ALA A 44 19.28 -2.53 -1.41
CA ALA A 44 17.89 -2.75 -1.81
C ALA A 44 17.75 -2.49 -3.32
N ASP A 45 17.29 -3.49 -4.07
CA ASP A 45 17.15 -3.43 -5.53
C ASP A 45 15.72 -3.77 -5.96
N GLY A 46 15.38 -3.51 -7.23
CA GLY A 46 14.09 -3.87 -7.83
C GLY A 46 12.96 -2.86 -7.65
N GLY A 47 13.10 -1.89 -6.75
CA GLY A 47 12.13 -0.82 -6.56
C GLY A 47 11.99 0.09 -7.80
N PRO A 48 10.78 0.59 -8.12
CA PRO A 48 10.56 1.42 -9.29
C PRO A 48 11.14 2.83 -9.16
N THR A 49 11.52 3.42 -10.30
CA THR A 49 11.85 4.86 -10.43
C THR A 49 10.85 5.58 -11.34
N GLY A 50 10.79 6.91 -11.30
CA GLY A 50 10.04 7.77 -12.23
C GLY A 50 8.53 7.51 -12.24
N VAL A 51 7.91 7.68 -13.42
CA VAL A 51 6.45 7.64 -13.59
C VAL A 51 5.96 6.56 -14.55
N THR A 52 4.67 6.24 -14.50
CA THR A 52 3.92 5.49 -15.53
C THR A 52 2.66 6.24 -15.96
N LEU A 53 2.11 5.86 -17.11
CA LEU A 53 0.73 6.21 -17.45
C LEU A 53 -0.25 5.48 -16.51
N PRO A 54 -1.45 6.04 -16.27
CA PRO A 54 -2.54 5.34 -15.59
C PRO A 54 -2.73 3.91 -16.10
N MET A 55 -3.09 2.99 -15.22
CA MET A 55 -3.41 1.58 -15.54
C MET A 55 -2.23 0.77 -16.09
N SER A 56 -1.00 1.27 -15.99
CA SER A 56 0.18 0.48 -16.34
C SER A 56 0.26 -0.76 -15.44
N ARG A 57 0.57 -1.92 -16.04
CA ARG A 57 0.72 -3.21 -15.34
C ARG A 57 2.06 -3.25 -14.59
N GLY A 58 2.17 -2.47 -13.53
CA GLY A 58 3.37 -2.33 -12.71
C GLY A 58 4.53 -1.58 -13.39
N LYS A 59 5.65 -1.47 -12.66
CA LYS A 59 6.93 -0.91 -13.11
C LYS A 59 8.08 -1.51 -12.31
N GLN A 60 9.14 -1.98 -12.97
CA GLN A 60 10.20 -2.77 -12.32
C GLN A 60 9.58 -3.93 -11.50
N LEU A 61 9.97 -4.17 -10.24
CA LEU A 61 9.35 -5.21 -9.39
C LEU A 61 8.11 -4.73 -8.63
N ASN A 62 7.71 -3.46 -8.76
CA ASN A 62 6.40 -3.03 -8.27
C ASN A 62 5.32 -3.50 -9.25
N SER A 63 4.52 -4.48 -8.84
CA SER A 63 3.44 -5.04 -9.65
C SER A 63 2.09 -4.34 -9.50
N ALA A 64 1.96 -3.32 -8.64
CA ALA A 64 0.68 -2.72 -8.31
C ALA A 64 -0.01 -2.08 -9.51
N VAL A 65 -1.30 -2.35 -9.70
CA VAL A 65 -2.12 -1.77 -10.78
C VAL A 65 -3.21 -0.87 -10.21
N SER A 66 -3.44 0.28 -10.83
CA SER A 66 -4.54 1.16 -10.45
C SER A 66 -5.89 0.45 -10.59
N GLY A 67 -6.75 0.59 -9.57
CA GLY A 67 -8.04 -0.08 -9.50
C GLY A 67 -8.01 -1.55 -9.01
N ALA A 68 -6.83 -2.14 -8.83
CA ALA A 68 -6.67 -3.52 -8.39
C ALA A 68 -7.36 -3.78 -7.03
N LYS A 69 -7.98 -4.94 -6.92
CA LYS A 69 -8.61 -5.49 -5.74
C LYS A 69 -7.83 -6.71 -5.26
N ILE A 70 -8.20 -7.26 -4.11
CA ILE A 70 -7.57 -8.49 -3.60
C ILE A 70 -7.66 -9.67 -4.59
N GLN A 71 -8.72 -9.71 -5.40
CA GLN A 71 -8.95 -10.73 -6.43
C GLN A 71 -7.87 -10.70 -7.53
N ASP A 72 -7.26 -9.54 -7.79
CA ASP A 72 -6.32 -9.32 -8.88
C ASP A 72 -4.86 -9.63 -8.47
N LEU A 73 -4.58 -9.80 -7.18
CA LEU A 73 -3.21 -10.01 -6.70
C LEU A 73 -2.54 -11.27 -7.25
N HIS A 74 -3.31 -12.26 -7.71
CA HIS A 74 -2.72 -13.41 -8.39
C HIS A 74 -1.99 -12.98 -9.67
N GLU A 75 -2.58 -12.12 -10.49
CA GLU A 75 -1.93 -11.60 -11.71
C GLU A 75 -0.72 -10.73 -11.39
N GLU A 76 -0.75 -9.97 -10.29
CA GLU A 76 0.40 -9.19 -9.83
C GLU A 76 1.57 -10.07 -9.37
N ILE A 77 1.28 -11.25 -8.80
CA ILE A 77 2.28 -12.27 -8.45
C ILE A 77 2.82 -12.94 -9.71
N ASP A 78 1.98 -13.31 -10.69
CA ASP A 78 2.42 -13.86 -11.97
C ASP A 78 3.44 -12.92 -12.62
N ARG A 79 3.11 -11.64 -12.68
CA ARG A 79 4.02 -10.62 -13.19
C ARG A 79 5.32 -10.54 -12.38
N LEU A 80 5.26 -10.63 -11.05
CA LEU A 80 6.48 -10.62 -10.22
C LEU A 80 7.38 -11.81 -10.56
N LEU A 81 6.82 -13.00 -10.70
CA LEU A 81 7.55 -14.21 -11.07
C LEU A 81 8.18 -14.06 -12.46
N ASP A 82 7.42 -13.61 -13.45
CA ASP A 82 7.93 -13.34 -14.80
C ASP A 82 9.09 -12.34 -14.79
N MET A 83 8.98 -11.27 -13.99
CA MET A 83 10.05 -10.29 -13.86
C MET A 83 11.30 -10.89 -13.22
N LEU A 84 11.15 -11.77 -12.23
CA LEU A 84 12.27 -12.46 -11.57
C LEU A 84 12.97 -13.46 -12.51
N GLU A 85 12.36 -13.92 -13.59
CA GLU A 85 13.03 -14.75 -14.60
C GLU A 85 13.82 -13.93 -15.64
N THR A 86 13.63 -12.61 -15.68
CA THR A 86 14.38 -11.75 -16.63
C THR A 86 15.86 -11.66 -16.26
N GLU A 87 16.72 -11.47 -17.26
CA GLU A 87 18.18 -11.28 -17.05
C GLU A 87 18.50 -10.16 -16.06
N ARG A 88 17.64 -9.15 -15.97
CA ARG A 88 17.80 -8.02 -15.06
C ARG A 88 17.61 -8.38 -13.58
N TYR A 89 16.75 -9.35 -13.27
CA TYR A 89 16.32 -9.63 -11.90
C TYR A 89 16.50 -11.10 -11.48
N ASN A 90 16.99 -11.97 -12.36
CA ASN A 90 17.26 -13.38 -12.05
C ASN A 90 18.19 -13.58 -10.85
N SER A 91 19.13 -12.67 -10.63
CA SER A 91 20.03 -12.72 -9.47
C SER A 91 19.31 -12.50 -8.14
N LEU A 92 18.12 -11.86 -8.16
CA LEU A 92 17.31 -11.60 -6.97
C LEU A 92 16.38 -12.77 -6.63
N LYS A 93 16.29 -13.80 -7.48
CA LYS A 93 15.39 -14.95 -7.28
C LYS A 93 15.65 -15.65 -5.96
N ASP A 94 16.92 -15.81 -5.60
CA ASP A 94 17.34 -16.45 -4.35
C ASP A 94 17.66 -15.46 -3.23
N ASP A 95 17.45 -14.16 -3.41
CA ASP A 95 17.61 -13.14 -2.37
C ASP A 95 16.31 -12.89 -1.61
N TRP A 96 16.43 -12.38 -0.38
CA TRP A 96 15.28 -11.98 0.42
C TRP A 96 14.53 -10.82 -0.23
N LYS A 97 13.21 -10.95 -0.31
CA LYS A 97 12.30 -9.94 -0.87
C LYS A 97 11.42 -9.39 0.25
N LEU A 98 11.42 -8.08 0.41
CA LEU A 98 10.42 -7.38 1.21
C LEU A 98 9.20 -7.08 0.33
N ILE A 99 8.12 -7.83 0.53
CA ILE A 99 6.88 -7.69 -0.25
C ILE A 99 5.87 -6.94 0.60
N THR A 100 5.55 -5.70 0.23
CA THR A 100 4.53 -4.91 0.94
C THR A 100 3.19 -5.01 0.21
N ILE A 101 2.16 -5.51 0.91
CA ILE A 101 0.80 -5.61 0.41
C ILE A 101 -0.05 -4.54 1.10
N PHE A 102 -0.48 -3.54 0.33
CA PHE A 102 -1.41 -2.49 0.74
C PHE A 102 -2.56 -2.47 -0.25
N ILE A 103 -3.59 -3.28 0.02
CA ILE A 103 -4.68 -3.61 -0.91
C ILE A 103 -6.02 -3.62 -0.17
N GLY A 104 -7.12 -3.44 -0.90
CA GLY A 104 -8.48 -3.54 -0.36
C GLY A 104 -9.26 -2.24 -0.41
N ALA A 105 -8.62 -1.08 -0.54
CA ALA A 105 -9.33 0.19 -0.72
C ALA A 105 -10.31 0.16 -1.91
N ASN A 106 -9.90 -0.45 -3.04
CA ASN A 106 -10.77 -0.62 -4.20
C ASN A 106 -11.89 -1.66 -3.99
N ASN A 107 -11.74 -2.61 -3.07
CA ASN A 107 -12.83 -3.50 -2.65
C ASN A 107 -13.86 -2.71 -1.84
N ILE A 108 -13.39 -1.89 -0.90
CA ILE A 108 -14.27 -1.00 -0.12
C ILE A 108 -14.97 0.00 -1.03
N CYS A 109 -14.27 0.59 -2.01
CA CYS A 109 -14.85 1.56 -2.94
C CYS A 109 -15.94 1.00 -3.87
N VAL A 110 -16.14 -0.33 -3.96
CA VAL A 110 -17.28 -0.91 -4.68
C VAL A 110 -18.47 -1.25 -3.77
N LEU A 111 -18.32 -1.12 -2.45
CA LEU A 111 -19.38 -1.43 -1.49
C LEU A 111 -20.58 -0.50 -1.62
N CYS A 112 -20.36 0.77 -1.93
CA CYS A 112 -21.38 1.82 -1.96
C CYS A 112 -21.78 2.22 -3.39
N GLU A 113 -21.63 1.33 -4.38
CA GLU A 113 -22.06 1.59 -5.75
C GLU A 113 -23.58 1.41 -5.90
N PRO A 114 -24.36 2.47 -6.21
CA PRO A 114 -25.79 2.34 -6.48
C PRO A 114 -26.03 1.70 -7.87
N PRO A 115 -27.22 1.14 -8.17
CA PRO A 115 -27.84 0.01 -7.51
C PRO A 115 -27.96 -1.18 -8.48
N PHE A 116 -26.86 -1.70 -9.05
CA PHE A 116 -26.95 -2.81 -10.04
C PHE A 116 -25.76 -3.76 -10.11
N THR A 117 -24.62 -3.46 -9.49
CA THR A 117 -23.47 -4.34 -9.56
C THR A 117 -23.58 -5.37 -8.44
N LYS A 118 -23.73 -6.66 -8.75
CA LYS A 118 -23.73 -7.80 -7.79
C LYS A 118 -22.37 -7.98 -7.09
N LEU A 119 -21.63 -6.88 -6.86
CA LEU A 119 -20.25 -6.82 -6.39
C LEU A 119 -20.07 -6.51 -4.89
N PRO A 120 -21.10 -6.29 -4.03
CA PRO A 120 -20.88 -6.25 -2.58
C PRO A 120 -20.16 -7.50 -2.07
N VAL A 121 -20.36 -8.65 -2.74
CA VAL A 121 -19.62 -9.89 -2.47
C VAL A 121 -18.11 -9.66 -2.56
N LEU A 122 -17.62 -8.89 -3.55
CA LEU A 122 -16.18 -8.59 -3.68
C LEU A 122 -15.63 -7.80 -2.49
N ALA A 123 -16.49 -7.06 -1.78
CA ALA A 123 -16.13 -6.28 -0.61
C ALA A 123 -16.28 -7.04 0.71
N GLN A 124 -16.88 -8.24 0.71
CA GLN A 124 -17.08 -8.99 1.95
C GLN A 124 -15.77 -9.39 2.60
N ALA A 125 -15.74 -9.37 3.93
CA ALA A 125 -14.56 -9.71 4.71
C ALA A 125 -14.11 -11.16 4.52
N ASP A 126 -15.04 -12.11 4.43
CA ASP A 126 -14.71 -13.51 4.23
C ASP A 126 -14.10 -13.76 2.84
N GLU A 127 -14.60 -13.06 1.81
CA GLU A 127 -14.01 -13.09 0.47
C GLU A 127 -12.61 -12.46 0.47
N PHE A 128 -12.43 -11.33 1.14
CA PHE A 128 -11.12 -10.71 1.29
C PHE A 128 -10.12 -11.62 1.99
N GLU A 129 -10.52 -12.25 3.11
CA GLU A 129 -9.67 -13.21 3.81
C GLU A 129 -9.35 -14.42 2.93
N HIS A 130 -10.34 -14.99 2.25
CA HIS A 130 -10.16 -16.14 1.38
C HIS A 130 -9.09 -15.87 0.31
N HIS A 131 -9.21 -14.73 -0.38
CA HIS A 131 -8.24 -14.35 -1.40
C HIS A 131 -6.86 -14.01 -0.80
N MET A 132 -6.79 -13.31 0.34
CA MET A 132 -5.52 -13.02 1.00
C MET A 132 -4.80 -14.30 1.46
N ARG A 133 -5.53 -15.28 2.00
CA ARG A 133 -4.98 -16.59 2.38
C ARG A 133 -4.35 -17.30 1.17
N ARG A 134 -5.01 -17.25 0.00
CA ARG A 134 -4.49 -17.81 -1.25
C ARG A 134 -3.27 -17.05 -1.77
N VAL A 135 -3.26 -15.72 -1.68
CA VAL A 135 -2.11 -14.87 -2.01
C VAL A 135 -0.90 -15.22 -1.16
N LEU A 136 -1.07 -15.32 0.16
CA LEU A 136 0.01 -15.69 1.09
C LEU A 136 0.53 -17.10 0.82
N ALA A 137 -0.36 -18.07 0.60
CA ALA A 137 0.03 -19.44 0.25
C ALA A 137 0.84 -19.49 -1.05
N ARG A 138 0.43 -18.69 -2.05
CA ARG A 138 1.13 -18.59 -3.32
C ARG A 138 2.51 -17.93 -3.18
N LEU A 139 2.60 -16.80 -2.47
CA LEU A 139 3.87 -16.14 -2.21
C LEU A 139 4.86 -17.08 -1.49
N ARG A 140 4.36 -17.87 -0.54
CA ARG A 140 5.16 -18.86 0.18
C ARG A 140 5.68 -19.99 -0.72
N SER A 141 4.83 -20.48 -1.63
CA SER A 141 5.17 -21.58 -2.54
C SER A 141 6.08 -21.12 -3.68
N ASP A 142 5.73 -20.01 -4.32
CA ASP A 142 6.24 -19.67 -5.65
C ASP A 142 7.33 -18.60 -5.59
N VAL A 143 7.40 -17.78 -4.53
CA VAL A 143 8.37 -16.68 -4.40
C VAL A 143 9.38 -16.98 -3.29
N PRO A 144 10.60 -17.48 -3.63
CA PRO A 144 11.59 -17.85 -2.64
C PRO A 144 12.03 -16.66 -1.76
N LYS A 145 12.26 -16.94 -0.47
CA LYS A 145 12.76 -15.98 0.52
C LYS A 145 11.95 -14.69 0.56
N SER A 146 10.77 -14.75 1.15
CA SER A 146 9.84 -13.61 1.18
C SER A 146 9.50 -13.20 2.61
N PHE A 147 9.73 -11.93 2.91
CA PHE A 147 9.14 -11.26 4.07
C PHE A 147 7.94 -10.45 3.58
N VAL A 148 6.74 -10.93 3.87
CA VAL A 148 5.49 -10.28 3.50
C VAL A 148 5.04 -9.34 4.61
N ASN A 149 4.76 -8.12 4.22
CA ASN A 149 4.33 -7.05 5.07
C ASN A 149 2.89 -6.64 4.70
N LEU A 150 1.93 -7.03 5.54
CA LEU A 150 0.51 -6.71 5.39
C LEU A 150 0.21 -5.36 6.04
N VAL A 151 -0.17 -4.38 5.24
CA VAL A 151 -0.38 -3.00 5.70
C VAL A 151 -1.86 -2.75 5.93
N ALA A 152 -2.21 -2.28 7.13
CA ALA A 152 -3.57 -1.89 7.46
C ALA A 152 -4.10 -0.77 6.55
N LEU A 153 -5.41 -0.72 6.32
CA LEU A 153 -6.12 0.35 5.65
C LEU A 153 -6.57 1.42 6.65
N PHE A 154 -6.55 2.69 6.25
CA PHE A 154 -7.24 3.77 6.98
C PHE A 154 -8.69 3.91 6.52
N ASN A 155 -9.51 4.53 7.36
CA ASN A 155 -10.93 4.73 7.14
C ASN A 155 -11.24 5.64 5.94
N VAL A 156 -12.29 5.30 5.20
CA VAL A 156 -12.78 6.04 4.04
C VAL A 156 -13.35 7.40 4.46
N SER A 157 -14.03 7.45 5.61
CA SER A 157 -14.56 8.70 6.18
C SER A 157 -13.47 9.76 6.38
N SER A 158 -12.29 9.36 6.86
CA SER A 158 -11.19 10.30 7.13
C SER A 158 -10.64 10.93 5.84
N VAL A 159 -10.70 10.20 4.73
CA VAL A 159 -10.35 10.73 3.39
C VAL A 159 -11.42 11.69 2.89
N TYR A 160 -12.70 11.34 3.07
CA TYR A 160 -13.82 12.25 2.74
C TYR A 160 -13.69 13.56 3.52
N GLU A 161 -13.49 13.51 4.84
CA GLU A 161 -13.33 14.67 5.72
C GLU A 161 -12.17 15.56 5.30
N ALA A 162 -11.04 14.96 4.91
CA ALA A 162 -9.86 15.71 4.46
C ALA A 162 -10.14 16.59 3.23
N ALA A 163 -11.08 16.19 2.38
CA ALA A 163 -11.46 16.93 1.19
C ALA A 163 -12.51 18.04 1.44
N GLN A 164 -13.25 17.99 2.54
CA GLN A 164 -14.46 18.82 2.70
C GLN A 164 -14.20 20.32 2.82
N GLU A 165 -13.03 20.74 3.30
CA GLU A 165 -12.71 22.16 3.41
C GLU A 165 -12.34 22.80 2.06
N ASP A 166 -11.90 22.01 1.08
CA ASP A 166 -11.44 22.52 -0.21
C ASP A 166 -12.58 22.55 -1.25
N PRO A 167 -12.92 23.73 -1.83
CA PRO A 167 -13.99 23.85 -2.81
C PRO A 167 -13.79 23.01 -4.08
N TYR A 168 -12.55 22.87 -4.56
CA TYR A 168 -12.26 22.05 -5.72
C TYR A 168 -12.49 20.58 -5.40
N CYS A 169 -12.02 20.12 -4.24
CA CYS A 169 -12.25 18.74 -3.84
C CYS A 169 -13.73 18.40 -3.62
N ARG A 170 -14.55 19.34 -3.11
CA ARG A 170 -16.01 19.14 -3.05
C ARG A 170 -16.65 18.98 -4.44
N VAL A 171 -16.13 19.68 -5.45
CA VAL A 171 -16.56 19.50 -6.85
C VAL A 171 -16.09 18.14 -7.37
N VAL A 172 -14.82 17.79 -7.22
CA VAL A 172 -14.28 16.49 -7.68
C VAL A 172 -15.00 15.30 -7.03
N HIS A 173 -15.34 15.39 -5.75
CA HIS A 173 -16.06 14.35 -5.02
C HIS A 173 -17.54 14.27 -5.36
N ASN A 174 -18.10 15.21 -6.13
CA ASN A 174 -19.45 15.04 -6.66
C ASN A 174 -19.42 13.92 -7.73
N PRO A 175 -20.21 12.84 -7.57
CA PRO A 175 -20.18 11.69 -8.48
C PRO A 175 -20.60 12.03 -9.92
N THR A 176 -21.23 13.19 -10.16
CA THR A 176 -21.54 13.67 -11.51
C THR A 176 -20.33 14.19 -12.29
N HIS A 177 -19.20 14.45 -11.62
CA HIS A 177 -17.99 15.01 -12.24
C HIS A 177 -16.87 13.97 -12.39
N LEU A 178 -16.62 13.18 -11.34
CA LEU A 178 -15.62 12.13 -11.37
C LEU A 178 -16.01 11.01 -10.40
N LYS A 179 -16.05 9.76 -10.86
CA LYS A 179 -16.25 8.59 -9.99
C LYS A 179 -14.89 8.07 -9.54
N VAL A 180 -14.48 8.42 -8.32
CA VAL A 180 -13.17 8.03 -7.77
C VAL A 180 -13.32 6.83 -6.82
N CYS A 181 -14.26 6.91 -5.89
CA CYS A 181 -14.55 5.87 -4.92
C CYS A 181 -16.01 6.05 -4.45
N SER A 182 -16.87 5.07 -4.72
CA SER A 182 -18.31 5.25 -4.45
C SER A 182 -18.60 5.58 -2.99
N CYS A 183 -17.90 4.93 -2.05
CA CYS A 183 -18.12 5.15 -0.62
C CYS A 183 -17.70 6.54 -0.12
N ILE A 184 -16.72 7.21 -0.72
CA ILE A 184 -16.45 8.62 -0.35
C ILE A 184 -17.61 9.51 -0.77
N GLN A 185 -18.19 9.21 -1.93
CA GLN A 185 -19.21 10.00 -2.61
C GLN A 185 -20.63 9.63 -2.18
N ALA A 186 -20.77 8.64 -1.29
CA ALA A 186 -22.00 8.11 -0.73
C ALA A 186 -22.57 9.01 0.39
N ASP A 187 -23.61 8.56 1.09
CA ASP A 187 -24.05 9.26 2.31
C ASP A 187 -23.20 8.91 3.55
N GLU A 188 -23.51 9.53 4.69
CA GLU A 188 -22.76 9.28 5.94
C GLU A 188 -22.96 7.85 6.46
N THR A 189 -24.14 7.27 6.27
CA THR A 189 -24.45 5.91 6.71
C THR A 189 -23.62 4.90 5.94
N GLU A 190 -23.56 5.02 4.62
CA GLU A 190 -22.74 4.17 3.75
C GLU A 190 -21.25 4.33 4.04
N ARG A 191 -20.77 5.56 4.27
CA ARG A 191 -19.37 5.80 4.72
C ARG A 191 -19.04 5.08 6.01
N ARG A 192 -19.93 5.12 7.01
CA ARG A 192 -19.74 4.42 8.29
C ARG A 192 -19.72 2.89 8.11
N GLN A 193 -20.52 2.36 7.18
CA GLN A 193 -20.50 0.93 6.83
C GLN A 193 -19.19 0.55 6.14
N ALA A 194 -18.68 1.40 5.24
CA ALA A 194 -17.38 1.21 4.61
C ALA A 194 -16.24 1.19 5.64
N ASP A 195 -16.25 2.09 6.62
CA ASP A 195 -15.28 2.08 7.72
C ASP A 195 -15.38 0.82 8.60
N ALA A 196 -16.60 0.34 8.88
CA ALA A 196 -16.79 -0.92 9.59
C ALA A 196 -16.17 -2.10 8.81
N MET A 197 -16.32 -2.11 7.48
CA MET A 197 -15.71 -3.13 6.62
C MET A 197 -14.17 -3.01 6.55
N VAL A 198 -13.63 -1.78 6.51
CA VAL A 198 -12.18 -1.52 6.63
C VAL A 198 -11.62 -2.11 7.92
N ASN A 199 -12.32 -1.92 9.04
CA ASN A 199 -11.90 -2.47 10.34
C ASN A 199 -11.90 -3.99 10.32
N GLU A 200 -12.88 -4.62 9.67
CA GLU A 200 -12.91 -6.07 9.53
C GLU A 200 -11.76 -6.58 8.64
N TYR A 201 -11.44 -5.90 7.54
CA TYR A 201 -10.26 -6.23 6.73
C TYR A 201 -8.98 -6.19 7.56
N ASN A 202 -8.78 -5.12 8.32
CA ASN A 202 -7.63 -4.96 9.19
C ASN A 202 -7.55 -6.09 10.23
N ARG A 203 -8.68 -6.51 10.81
CA ARG A 203 -8.76 -7.65 11.73
C ARG A 203 -8.35 -8.96 11.05
N ARG A 204 -8.77 -9.20 9.81
CA ARG A 204 -8.38 -10.40 9.05
C ARG A 204 -6.90 -10.38 8.68
N LEU A 205 -6.34 -9.23 8.31
CA LEU A 205 -4.89 -9.11 8.04
C LEU A 205 -4.06 -9.42 9.28
N GLU A 206 -4.46 -8.93 10.45
CA GLU A 206 -3.81 -9.23 11.72
C GLU A 206 -3.90 -10.73 12.05
N LEU A 207 -5.10 -11.31 11.95
CA LEU A 207 -5.32 -12.74 12.15
C LEU A 207 -4.43 -13.60 11.25
N LEU A 208 -4.38 -13.31 9.95
CA LEU A 208 -3.56 -14.05 9.00
C LEU A 208 -2.06 -13.90 9.33
N ALA A 209 -1.60 -12.72 9.73
CA ALA A 209 -0.21 -12.57 10.17
C ALA A 209 0.11 -13.41 11.41
N GLU A 210 -0.82 -13.52 12.38
CA GLU A 210 -0.66 -14.41 13.54
C GLU A 210 -0.65 -15.89 13.15
N GLU A 211 -1.54 -16.33 12.24
CA GLU A 211 -1.55 -17.71 11.73
C GLU A 211 -0.17 -18.08 11.16
N TYR A 212 0.42 -17.22 10.33
CA TYR A 212 1.74 -17.47 9.73
C TYR A 212 2.91 -17.38 10.71
N LYS A 213 2.79 -16.70 11.85
CA LYS A 213 3.83 -16.75 12.90
C LYS A 213 3.97 -18.14 13.51
N SER A 214 2.89 -18.90 13.57
CA SER A 214 2.91 -20.28 14.07
C SER A 214 3.57 -21.26 13.08
N ILE A 215 3.69 -20.84 11.82
CA ILE A 215 4.32 -21.60 10.76
C ILE A 215 5.83 -21.31 10.81
N ALA A 216 6.60 -22.24 11.35
CA ALA A 216 8.06 -22.14 11.41
C ALA A 216 8.69 -22.37 10.02
N ASP A 217 8.65 -21.36 9.16
CA ASP A 217 9.26 -21.37 7.82
C ASP A 217 10.51 -20.48 7.79
N PRO A 218 11.72 -21.04 7.57
CA PRO A 218 12.96 -20.25 7.58
C PRO A 218 13.12 -19.34 6.35
N GLN A 219 12.29 -19.49 5.32
CA GLN A 219 12.35 -18.71 4.07
C GLN A 219 11.10 -17.87 3.83
N PHE A 220 10.14 -17.88 4.75
CA PHE A 220 8.90 -17.14 4.60
C PHE A 220 8.41 -16.58 5.92
N ALA A 221 8.14 -15.28 5.97
CA ALA A 221 7.58 -14.63 7.13
C ALA A 221 6.47 -13.66 6.73
N VAL A 222 5.45 -13.54 7.58
CA VAL A 222 4.37 -12.57 7.40
C VAL A 222 4.30 -11.68 8.63
N SER A 223 4.14 -10.39 8.42
CA SER A 223 3.92 -9.40 9.47
C SER A 223 2.68 -8.55 9.16
N TYR A 224 2.03 -8.07 10.20
CA TYR A 224 0.96 -7.09 10.11
C TYR A 224 1.46 -5.73 10.62
N GLN A 225 1.14 -4.67 9.88
CA GLN A 225 1.49 -3.30 10.20
C GLN A 225 0.24 -2.46 10.47
N PRO A 226 -0.06 -2.15 11.75
CA PRO A 226 -1.28 -1.46 12.15
C PRO A 226 -1.23 0.07 11.97
N GLY A 227 -0.11 0.63 11.50
CA GLY A 227 0.15 2.08 11.52
C GLY A 227 -0.93 2.94 10.86
N PHE A 228 -1.68 2.38 9.90
CA PHE A 228 -2.77 3.08 9.22
C PHE A 228 -4.18 2.77 9.73
N ALA A 229 -4.38 1.75 10.57
CA ALA A 229 -5.71 1.32 11.01
C ALA A 229 -6.52 2.45 11.70
N ARG A 230 -5.84 3.43 12.31
CA ARG A 230 -6.46 4.63 12.93
C ARG A 230 -5.78 5.92 12.49
N PHE A 231 -5.16 5.92 11.31
CA PHE A 231 -4.39 7.06 10.86
C PHE A 231 -5.31 8.24 10.51
N PRO A 232 -5.10 9.43 11.09
CA PRO A 232 -6.06 10.53 11.03
C PRO A 232 -5.83 11.38 9.77
N VAL A 233 -6.17 10.86 8.59
CA VAL A 233 -6.02 11.57 7.29
C VAL A 233 -6.66 12.95 7.33
N ALA A 234 -7.85 13.07 7.93
CA ALA A 234 -8.58 14.33 8.10
C ALA A 234 -7.76 15.48 8.72
N LYS A 235 -6.81 15.18 9.63
CA LYS A 235 -5.96 16.21 10.26
C LYS A 235 -5.06 16.93 9.27
N TYR A 236 -4.72 16.28 8.16
CA TYR A 236 -3.88 16.83 7.11
C TYR A 236 -4.69 17.55 6.02
N LYS A 237 -6.03 17.45 6.07
CA LYS A 237 -6.93 18.09 5.10
C LYS A 237 -6.53 17.76 3.65
N GLN A 238 -6.80 18.66 2.72
CA GLN A 238 -6.46 18.49 1.30
C GLN A 238 -4.95 18.34 1.04
N SER A 239 -4.08 18.75 1.98
CA SER A 239 -2.62 18.61 1.81
C SER A 239 -2.14 17.16 1.84
N TYR A 240 -2.98 16.21 2.25
CA TYR A 240 -2.69 14.78 2.14
C TYR A 240 -3.05 14.20 0.75
N LEU A 241 -3.95 14.87 0.03
CA LEU A 241 -4.60 14.34 -1.15
C LEU A 241 -3.95 14.86 -2.42
N SER A 242 -4.06 14.10 -3.50
CA SER A 242 -3.66 14.51 -4.83
C SER A 242 -4.44 15.76 -5.25
N GLY A 243 -3.73 16.74 -5.80
CA GLY A 243 -4.36 17.94 -6.39
C GLY A 243 -5.17 17.65 -7.66
N PHE A 244 -5.11 16.42 -8.19
CA PHE A 244 -5.91 15.98 -9.34
C PHE A 244 -7.25 15.38 -8.90
N ASP A 245 -7.23 14.28 -8.15
CA ASP A 245 -8.42 13.48 -7.82
C ASP A 245 -8.95 13.70 -6.39
N CYS A 246 -8.24 14.48 -5.56
CA CYS A 246 -8.59 14.70 -4.17
C CYS A 246 -8.85 13.39 -3.38
N PHE A 247 -8.14 12.31 -3.71
CA PHE A 247 -8.36 11.00 -3.12
C PHE A 247 -7.06 10.28 -2.81
N HIS A 248 -6.20 10.10 -3.82
CA HIS A 248 -4.96 9.36 -3.63
C HIS A 248 -3.95 10.18 -2.80
N PRO A 249 -3.10 9.52 -1.98
CA PRO A 249 -2.01 10.19 -1.29
C PRO A 249 -1.08 10.91 -2.27
N ASN A 250 -0.82 12.20 -2.05
CA ASN A 250 0.18 12.93 -2.82
C ASN A 250 1.61 12.58 -2.37
N ARG A 251 2.62 13.27 -2.93
CA ARG A 251 4.03 13.06 -2.55
C ARG A 251 4.27 13.20 -1.05
N CYS A 252 3.79 14.26 -0.42
CA CYS A 252 3.99 14.50 1.01
C CYS A 252 3.30 13.45 1.88
N ALA A 253 2.09 13.05 1.50
CA ALA A 253 1.41 11.95 2.15
C ALA A 253 2.20 10.63 2.04
N ASN A 254 2.77 10.31 0.86
CA ASN A 254 3.65 9.15 0.72
C ASN A 254 4.87 9.23 1.63
N GLN A 255 5.48 10.41 1.81
CA GLN A 255 6.61 10.58 2.73
C GLN A 255 6.19 10.32 4.19
N ILE A 256 5.02 10.81 4.62
CA ILE A 256 4.46 10.52 5.94
C ILE A 256 4.17 9.02 6.08
N MET A 257 3.57 8.40 5.06
CA MET A 257 3.28 6.97 5.06
C MET A 257 4.57 6.13 5.19
N ALA A 258 5.66 6.54 4.54
CA ALA A 258 6.95 5.85 4.67
C ALA A 258 7.49 5.97 6.10
N LEU A 259 7.39 7.15 6.72
CA LEU A 259 7.81 7.37 8.10
C LEU A 259 6.97 6.58 9.10
N VAL A 260 5.65 6.47 8.89
CA VAL A 260 4.77 5.63 9.70
C VAL A 260 5.20 4.17 9.57
N LEU A 261 5.35 3.67 8.34
CA LEU A 261 5.70 2.28 8.08
C LEU A 261 7.12 1.93 8.59
N TRP A 262 8.06 2.87 8.53
CA TRP A 262 9.42 2.70 9.03
C TRP A 262 9.49 2.62 10.56
N ASN A 263 8.74 3.50 11.25
CA ASN A 263 8.82 3.65 12.71
C ASN A 263 7.89 2.74 13.49
N VAL A 264 6.98 2.02 12.82
CA VAL A 264 6.20 0.96 13.49
C VAL A 264 7.17 -0.16 13.87
N GLU A 265 7.48 -0.23 15.17
CA GLU A 265 8.50 -1.07 15.84
C GLU A 265 8.52 -2.54 15.34
N TYR A 266 7.39 -3.03 14.84
CA TYR A 266 7.17 -4.41 14.41
C TYR A 266 7.98 -4.84 13.17
N VAL A 267 8.32 -3.95 12.23
CA VAL A 267 9.03 -4.34 11.01
C VAL A 267 10.48 -4.65 11.32
N PHE A 268 11.18 -3.72 11.96
CA PHE A 268 12.64 -3.82 12.11
C PHE A 268 13.07 -4.72 13.26
N LYS A 269 12.25 -4.92 14.29
CA LYS A 269 12.56 -5.88 15.35
C LYS A 269 12.42 -7.33 14.85
N ARG A 270 11.33 -7.64 14.12
CA ARG A 270 11.10 -8.99 13.58
C ARG A 270 11.85 -9.27 12.29
N ALA A 271 12.08 -8.27 11.43
CA ALA A 271 13.05 -8.39 10.36
C ALA A 271 14.43 -8.63 10.97
N ARG A 272 14.87 -7.89 11.99
CA ARG A 272 16.15 -8.24 12.66
C ARG A 272 16.18 -9.68 13.16
N GLU A 273 15.10 -10.20 13.73
CA GLU A 273 14.99 -11.60 14.20
C GLU A 273 15.02 -12.63 13.03
N ALA A 274 14.34 -12.37 11.91
CA ALA A 274 14.33 -13.23 10.72
C ALA A 274 15.63 -13.12 9.89
N PHE A 275 16.23 -11.94 9.86
CA PHE A 275 17.49 -11.61 9.20
C PHE A 275 18.71 -11.76 10.14
N THR A 276 18.55 -12.33 11.35
CA THR A 276 19.68 -12.70 12.25
C THR A 276 20.52 -13.87 11.70
N LEU A 277 20.51 -14.09 10.39
CA LEU A 277 21.51 -14.84 9.66
C LEU A 277 22.25 -13.85 8.75
N ARG A 278 23.34 -13.28 9.28
CA ARG A 278 24.39 -12.49 8.60
C ARG A 278 24.18 -10.98 8.44
N PHE A 279 23.67 -10.29 9.46
CA PHE A 279 24.28 -9.00 9.78
C PHE A 279 25.54 -9.30 10.59
N GLY A 280 26.72 -9.14 9.98
CA GLY A 280 27.98 -9.37 10.66
C GLY A 280 28.05 -8.57 11.96
N ASP A 281 28.67 -9.17 12.97
CA ASP A 281 28.99 -8.54 14.24
C ASP A 281 29.74 -7.22 14.01
N SER A 282 29.01 -6.11 13.93
CA SER A 282 29.56 -4.78 14.11
C SER A 282 28.67 -4.03 15.08
N GLN A 283 29.21 -4.01 16.30
CA GLN A 283 28.84 -3.27 17.49
C GLN A 283 28.00 -2.01 17.28
N SER A 284 26.99 -1.91 18.14
CA SER A 284 26.53 -0.70 18.82
C SER A 284 27.28 0.59 18.49
N VAL A 285 26.69 1.45 17.67
CA VAL A 285 26.78 2.91 17.84
C VAL A 285 25.50 3.55 17.27
N MET A 286 24.65 4.08 18.13
CA MET A 286 23.94 5.33 17.84
C MET A 286 23.95 6.17 19.13
N PRO A 287 24.33 7.46 19.07
CA PRO A 287 23.81 8.44 20.01
C PRO A 287 22.31 8.68 19.78
#